data_AF-A0A4W5LDD7-F1
#
_entry.id   AF-A0A4W5LDD7-F1
#
_cell.length_a   1.000
_cell.length_b   1.000
_cell.length_c   1.000
_cell.angle_alpha   90.00
_cell.angle_beta   90.00
_cell.angle_gamma   90.00
#
_symmetry.space_group_name_H-M   'P 1'
#
loop_
_entity.id
_entity.type
_entity.pdbx_description
1 polymer ?
#
loop_
_entity_poly.entity_id
_entity_poly.type
_entity_poly.pdbx_seq_one_letter_code
_entity_poly.pdbx_strand_id
1 'polypeptide(L)'
;MEVMFSTPRKWIRSGCSGALGYVDTQTLAEGTCRYDLNDTDVAWLELINHQFTQMGMVLLDEMTMERVMEEFERRCYDRMSHAMATEEGLGMEYDEDVVCDICRSPDSEENNEMVFCDKCNICVHQACYGILKVPKGSWLCRTCDLGILPKCQLCPKKGGAMKPTRSGTKWVHVSCALWIPEVMNPNL
;
A
#
# COMPACT_ATOMS: atom_id res chain seq x y z
N MET A 1 -15.52 -27.29 15.51
CA MET A 1 -15.66 -26.09 14.66
C MET A 1 -14.70 -26.27 13.50
N GLU A 2 -15.15 -26.99 12.48
CA GLU A 2 -14.47 -27.13 11.18
C GLU A 2 -15.59 -27.10 10.15
N VAL A 3 -15.65 -26.05 9.34
CA VAL A 3 -16.63 -25.93 8.27
C VAL A 3 -15.95 -26.46 7.01
N MET A 4 -16.33 -27.66 6.60
CA MET A 4 -15.95 -28.20 5.30
C MET A 4 -16.72 -27.44 4.22
N PHE A 5 -15.99 -26.75 3.35
CA PHE A 5 -16.55 -26.18 2.13
C PHE A 5 -16.84 -27.31 1.14
N SER A 6 -18.10 -27.73 1.04
CA SER A 6 -18.58 -28.56 -0.06
C SER A 6 -19.25 -27.66 -1.09
N THR A 7 -18.61 -27.42 -2.23
CA THR A 7 -19.26 -26.77 -3.37
C THR A 7 -20.24 -27.76 -4.04
N PRO A 8 -21.48 -27.36 -4.38
CA PRO A 8 -22.37 -28.20 -5.15
C PRO A 8 -21.85 -28.29 -6.60
N ARG A 9 -21.53 -29.49 -7.07
CA ARG A 9 -21.25 -29.74 -8.49
C ARG A 9 -22.54 -29.56 -9.28
N LYS A 10 -22.72 -28.39 -9.88
CA LYS A 10 -23.73 -28.15 -10.92
C LYS A 10 -23.30 -28.91 -12.19
N TRP A 11 -23.99 -29.99 -12.49
CA TRP A 11 -23.76 -30.83 -13.67
C TRP A 11 -24.12 -30.06 -14.93
N ILE A 12 -23.21 -30.00 -15.90
CA ILE A 12 -23.48 -29.45 -17.23
C ILE A 12 -24.45 -30.40 -17.93
N ARG A 13 -25.73 -30.01 -18.04
CA ARG A 13 -26.68 -30.69 -18.94
C ARG A 13 -26.39 -30.26 -20.36
N SER A 14 -25.82 -31.17 -21.15
CA SER A 14 -25.75 -31.00 -22.61
C SER A 14 -27.13 -31.29 -23.20
N GLY A 15 -27.93 -30.24 -23.40
CA GLY A 15 -29.19 -30.31 -24.13
C GLY A 15 -28.90 -30.27 -25.63
N CYS A 16 -28.74 -31.43 -26.26
CA CYS A 16 -28.69 -31.53 -27.72
C CYS A 16 -30.13 -31.56 -28.28
N SER A 17 -30.52 -30.53 -29.01
CA SER A 17 -31.58 -30.61 -30.02
C SER A 17 -31.45 -29.44 -31.00
N GLY A 18 -31.05 -29.74 -32.23
CA GLY A 18 -31.16 -28.82 -33.37
C GLY A 18 -29.82 -28.49 -34.02
N ALA A 19 -29.59 -29.09 -35.18
CA ALA A 19 -28.41 -28.91 -36.02
C ALA A 19 -28.23 -27.45 -36.50
N LEU A 20 -26.99 -26.96 -36.48
CA LEU A 20 -26.21 -26.45 -37.62
C LEU A 20 -25.13 -25.46 -37.16
N GLY A 21 -23.87 -25.77 -37.48
CA GLY A 21 -22.71 -24.87 -37.34
C GLY A 21 -21.68 -25.36 -36.33
N TYR A 22 -20.51 -25.80 -36.80
CA TYR A 22 -19.33 -25.95 -35.97
C TYR A 22 -18.88 -24.55 -35.56
N VAL A 23 -19.31 -24.10 -34.38
CA VAL A 23 -18.76 -22.88 -33.77
C VAL A 23 -17.46 -23.29 -33.09
N ASP A 24 -16.37 -22.63 -33.45
CA ASP A 24 -15.06 -22.90 -32.90
C ASP A 24 -15.10 -22.76 -31.36
N THR A 25 -14.50 -23.72 -30.66
CA THR A 25 -14.52 -23.81 -29.19
C THR A 25 -13.90 -22.59 -28.52
N GLN A 26 -13.02 -21.88 -29.21
CA GLN A 26 -12.43 -20.63 -28.73
C GLN A 26 -13.43 -19.47 -28.84
N THR A 27 -14.21 -19.41 -29.93
CA THR A 27 -15.31 -18.44 -30.08
C THR A 27 -16.45 -18.68 -29.07
N LEU A 28 -16.71 -19.93 -28.70
CA LEU A 28 -17.64 -20.28 -27.62
C LEU A 28 -17.12 -19.86 -26.23
N ALA A 29 -15.81 -19.91 -25.99
CA ALA A 29 -15.18 -19.49 -24.74
C ALA A 29 -15.01 -17.96 -24.61
N GLU A 30 -14.95 -17.24 -25.73
CA GLU A 30 -14.95 -15.77 -25.79
C GLU A 30 -16.36 -15.17 -25.57
N GLY A 31 -17.42 -16.00 -25.66
CA GLY A 31 -18.80 -15.62 -25.35
C GLY A 31 -19.25 -15.92 -23.92
N THR A 32 -18.40 -16.53 -23.09
CA THR A 32 -18.74 -16.81 -21.69
C THR A 32 -18.19 -15.73 -20.78
N CYS A 33 -19.09 -15.06 -20.06
CA CYS A 33 -18.70 -14.11 -19.03
C CYS A 33 -17.92 -14.82 -17.92
N ARG A 34 -16.75 -14.29 -17.56
CA ARG A 34 -15.90 -14.88 -16.51
C ARG A 34 -16.27 -14.46 -15.10
N TYR A 35 -16.97 -13.34 -14.94
CA TYR A 35 -17.34 -12.83 -13.62
C TYR A 35 -18.56 -13.58 -13.10
N ASP A 36 -18.43 -14.27 -11.97
CA ASP A 36 -19.52 -14.99 -11.29
C ASP A 36 -20.03 -14.13 -10.13
N LEU A 37 -21.30 -13.73 -10.16
CA LEU A 37 -21.87 -12.89 -9.11
C LEU A 37 -21.84 -13.63 -7.78
N ASN A 38 -21.24 -13.02 -6.75
CA ASN A 38 -21.30 -13.55 -5.40
C ASN A 38 -22.55 -13.04 -4.66
N ASP A 39 -22.78 -13.54 -3.45
CA ASP A 39 -23.96 -13.18 -2.63
C ASP A 39 -24.12 -11.66 -2.40
N THR A 40 -23.01 -10.91 -2.37
CA THR A 40 -23.04 -9.46 -2.21
C THR A 40 -23.49 -8.77 -3.50
N ASP A 41 -23.00 -9.25 -4.65
CA ASP A 41 -23.36 -8.71 -5.96
C ASP A 41 -24.85 -8.95 -6.26
N VAL A 42 -25.35 -10.14 -5.92
CA VAL A 42 -26.78 -10.49 -6.08
C VAL A 42 -27.65 -9.62 -5.17
N ALA A 43 -27.29 -9.46 -3.89
CA ALA A 43 -28.03 -8.60 -2.98
C ALA A 43 -28.05 -7.12 -3.44
N TRP A 44 -26.94 -6.64 -4.02
CA TRP A 44 -26.89 -5.30 -4.60
C TRP A 44 -27.78 -5.18 -5.85
N LEU A 45 -27.78 -6.20 -6.71
CA LEU A 45 -28.61 -6.26 -7.92
C LEU A 45 -30.11 -6.24 -7.57
N GLU A 46 -30.52 -6.95 -6.52
CA GLU A 46 -31.90 -6.89 -6.01
C GLU A 46 -32.28 -5.49 -5.52
N LEU A 47 -31.39 -4.85 -4.75
CA LEU A 47 -31.62 -3.51 -4.22
C LEU A 47 -31.76 -2.46 -5.34
N ILE A 48 -30.87 -2.49 -6.33
CA ILE A 48 -30.91 -1.52 -7.43
C ILE A 48 -32.12 -1.73 -8.33
N ASN A 49 -32.51 -2.98 -8.58
CA ASN A 49 -33.72 -3.31 -9.34
C ASN A 49 -35.00 -2.89 -8.62
N HIS A 50 -35.02 -2.95 -7.29
CA HIS A 50 -36.12 -2.39 -6.51
C HIS A 50 -36.26 -0.88 -6.75
N GLN A 51 -35.14 -0.14 -6.76
CA GLN A 51 -35.14 1.29 -7.07
C GLN A 51 -35.56 1.56 -8.53
N PHE A 52 -35.07 0.78 -9.49
CA PHE A 52 -35.43 0.93 -10.90
C PHE A 52 -36.92 0.70 -11.13
N THR A 53 -37.52 -0.25 -10.42
CA THR A 53 -38.97 -0.46 -10.43
C THR A 53 -39.72 0.79 -9.97
N GLN A 54 -39.29 1.41 -8.88
CA GLN A 54 -39.90 2.65 -8.36
C GLN A 54 -39.75 3.83 -9.34
N MET A 55 -38.66 3.84 -10.10
CA MET A 55 -38.35 4.87 -11.10
C MET A 55 -38.93 4.58 -12.49
N GLY A 56 -39.62 3.45 -12.69
CA GLY A 56 -40.16 3.04 -13.99
C GLY A 56 -39.07 2.69 -15.02
N MET A 57 -37.88 2.30 -14.56
CA MET A 57 -36.74 1.92 -15.38
C MET A 57 -36.73 0.41 -15.66
N VAL A 58 -35.99 0.01 -16.70
CA VAL A 58 -35.77 -1.39 -17.04
C VAL A 58 -34.87 -2.04 -16.00
N LEU A 59 -35.23 -3.24 -15.56
CA LEU A 59 -34.45 -4.02 -14.58
C LEU A 59 -33.18 -4.59 -15.23
N LEU A 60 -32.13 -4.72 -14.43
CA LEU A 60 -30.88 -5.35 -14.80
C LEU A 60 -30.95 -6.85 -14.51
N ASP A 61 -30.61 -7.69 -15.49
CA ASP A 61 -30.43 -9.12 -15.28
C ASP A 61 -28.99 -9.45 -14.83
N GLU A 62 -28.82 -10.64 -14.26
CA GLU A 62 -27.52 -11.13 -13.76
C GLU A 62 -26.46 -11.10 -14.86
N MET A 63 -26.80 -11.57 -16.07
CA MET A 63 -25.87 -11.62 -17.20
C MET A 63 -25.36 -10.23 -17.62
N THR A 64 -26.21 -9.21 -17.55
CA THR A 64 -25.81 -7.83 -17.84
C THR A 64 -24.86 -7.32 -16.76
N MET A 65 -25.13 -7.60 -15.49
CA MET A 65 -24.25 -7.22 -14.38
C MET A 65 -22.89 -7.91 -14.48
N GLU A 66 -22.87 -9.22 -14.72
CA GLU A 66 -21.65 -10.02 -14.91
C GLU A 66 -20.77 -9.43 -16.02
N ARG A 67 -21.37 -9.14 -17.19
CA ARG A 67 -20.63 -8.56 -18.33
C ARG A 67 -20.06 -7.18 -18.04
N VAL A 68 -20.79 -6.36 -17.29
CA VAL A 68 -20.31 -5.02 -16.90
C VAL A 68 -19.15 -5.12 -15.92
N MET A 69 -19.25 -6.02 -14.93
CA MET A 69 -18.20 -6.26 -13.95
C MET A 69 -16.94 -6.82 -14.62
N GLU A 70 -17.08 -7.81 -15.50
CA GLU A 70 -15.96 -8.36 -16.27
C GLU A 70 -15.24 -7.28 -17.10
N GLU A 71 -15.99 -6.41 -17.79
CA GLU A 71 -15.39 -5.32 -18.55
C GLU A 71 -14.70 -4.28 -17.64
N PHE A 72 -15.23 -4.05 -16.44
CA PHE A 72 -14.59 -3.17 -15.46
C PHE A 72 -13.27 -3.77 -14.96
N GLU A 73 -13.26 -5.05 -14.60
CA GLU A 73 -12.06 -5.77 -14.18
C GLU A 73 -11.01 -5.81 -15.28
N ARG A 74 -11.41 -6.12 -16.51
CA ARG A 74 -10.52 -6.13 -17.67
C ARG A 74 -9.86 -4.76 -17.88
N ARG A 75 -10.63 -3.68 -17.79
CA ARG A 75 -10.08 -2.31 -17.89
C ARG A 75 -9.17 -1.95 -16.73
N CYS A 76 -9.50 -2.40 -15.52
CA CYS A 76 -8.63 -2.20 -14.36
C CYS A 76 -7.30 -2.93 -14.56
N TYR A 77 -7.35 -4.18 -15.00
CA TYR A 77 -6.19 -5.00 -15.31
C TYR A 77 -5.35 -4.39 -16.44
N ASP A 78 -5.96 -3.94 -17.54
CA ASP A 78 -5.25 -3.29 -18.65
C ASP A 78 -4.55 -2.01 -18.18
N ARG A 79 -5.22 -1.18 -17.37
CA ARG A 79 -4.59 0.03 -16.81
C ARG A 79 -3.47 -0.29 -15.84
N MET A 80 -3.66 -1.28 -14.98
CA MET A 80 -2.65 -1.72 -14.01
C MET A 80 -1.44 -2.32 -14.73
N SER A 81 -1.66 -3.22 -15.69
CA SER A 81 -0.60 -3.85 -16.48
C SER A 81 0.13 -2.85 -17.37
N HIS A 82 -0.58 -1.89 -17.97
CA HIS A 82 0.06 -0.79 -18.68
C HIS A 82 0.90 0.07 -17.73
N ALA A 83 0.38 0.42 -16.55
CA ALA A 83 1.14 1.14 -15.52
C ALA A 83 2.36 0.35 -15.02
N MET A 84 2.31 -0.99 -14.99
CA MET A 84 3.47 -1.82 -14.66
C MET A 84 4.48 -1.93 -15.82
N ALA A 85 4.01 -1.87 -17.07
CA ALA A 85 4.84 -2.01 -18.28
C ALA A 85 5.52 -0.69 -18.70
N THR A 86 4.88 0.44 -18.41
CA THR A 86 5.53 1.75 -18.43
C THR A 86 6.23 1.92 -17.10
N GLU A 87 7.56 2.06 -17.07
CA GLU A 87 8.38 2.15 -15.85
C GLU A 87 7.95 3.24 -14.84
N GLU A 88 6.97 4.09 -15.18
CA GLU A 88 6.31 5.08 -14.32
C GLU A 88 5.40 4.50 -13.21
N GLY A 89 5.23 3.17 -13.09
CA GLY A 89 4.32 2.58 -12.09
C GLY A 89 4.92 1.69 -11.01
N LEU A 90 6.23 1.40 -11.04
CA LEU A 90 6.94 0.66 -9.98
C LEU A 90 8.37 1.14 -9.75
N GLY A 91 8.71 2.33 -10.25
CA GLY A 91 9.92 3.00 -9.81
C GLY A 91 9.79 3.32 -8.33
N MET A 92 10.55 2.63 -7.46
CA MET A 92 11.22 3.37 -6.41
C MET A 92 12.18 4.31 -7.14
N GLU A 93 11.64 5.41 -7.66
CA GLU A 93 12.49 6.55 -8.01
C GLU A 93 13.19 6.86 -6.70
N TYR A 94 14.49 6.59 -6.65
CA TYR A 94 15.34 7.15 -5.61
C TYR A 94 15.21 8.64 -5.85
N ASP A 95 14.30 9.27 -5.12
CA ASP A 95 14.10 10.70 -5.15
C ASP A 95 15.46 11.29 -4.78
N GLU A 96 16.19 11.77 -5.80
CA GLU A 96 17.58 12.25 -5.67
C GLU A 96 17.66 13.46 -4.72
N ASP A 97 16.49 14.01 -4.36
CA ASP A 97 16.30 15.07 -3.39
C ASP A 97 16.13 14.56 -1.93
N VAL A 98 16.16 13.24 -1.67
CA VAL A 98 16.08 12.72 -0.30
C VAL A 98 17.37 13.04 0.44
N VAL A 99 17.24 13.99 1.37
CA VAL A 99 18.32 14.41 2.25
C VAL A 99 18.18 13.81 3.64
N CYS A 100 19.32 13.63 4.31
CA CYS A 100 19.32 13.30 5.73
C CYS A 100 18.67 14.44 6.56
N ASP A 101 17.73 14.09 7.44
CA ASP A 101 17.00 15.03 8.31
C ASP A 101 17.88 15.79 9.31
N ILE A 102 19.12 15.33 9.50
CA ILE A 102 20.11 15.88 10.45
C ILE A 102 21.10 16.81 9.74
N CYS A 103 21.85 16.30 8.74
CA CYS A 103 22.89 17.07 8.05
C CYS A 103 22.39 17.79 6.79
N ARG A 104 21.19 17.47 6.30
CA ARG A 104 20.59 18.03 5.08
C ARG A 104 21.40 17.78 3.80
N SER A 105 22.29 16.79 3.79
CA SER A 105 23.00 16.34 2.59
C SER A 105 22.34 15.05 2.03
N PRO A 106 22.31 14.90 0.69
CA PRO A 106 21.84 13.70 0.01
C PRO A 106 22.92 12.61 -0.13
N ASP A 107 24.16 12.88 0.29
CA ASP A 107 25.30 12.02 0.00
C ASP A 107 25.35 10.80 0.92
N SER A 108 25.27 9.59 0.37
CA SER A 108 25.48 8.34 1.10
C SER A 108 26.82 7.67 0.77
N GLU A 109 27.50 7.12 1.76
CA GLU A 109 28.74 6.35 1.59
C GLU A 109 28.55 4.88 2.05
N GLU A 110 29.39 3.95 1.58
CA GLU A 110 29.30 2.50 1.86
C GLU A 110 29.31 2.18 3.38
N ASN A 111 29.97 3.00 4.20
CA ASN A 111 30.00 2.85 5.67
C ASN A 111 29.15 3.90 6.41
N ASN A 112 28.37 4.71 5.69
CA ASN A 112 27.52 5.76 6.24
C ASN A 112 26.23 5.90 5.41
N GLU A 113 25.55 4.77 5.22
CA GLU A 113 24.32 4.69 4.43
C GLU A 113 23.18 5.52 5.06
N MET A 114 22.21 5.90 4.23
CA MET A 114 20.94 6.47 4.68
C MET A 114 19.99 5.38 5.16
N VAL A 115 19.39 5.60 6.33
CA VAL A 115 18.48 4.65 6.99
C VAL A 115 17.14 5.33 7.27
N PHE A 116 16.06 4.65 6.90
CA PHE A 116 14.68 5.11 7.09
C PHE A 116 14.02 4.41 8.26
N CYS A 117 13.31 5.17 9.09
CA CYS A 117 12.50 4.57 10.15
C CYS A 117 11.19 4.01 9.60
N ASP A 118 10.93 2.71 9.79
CA ASP A 118 9.72 2.05 9.27
C ASP A 118 8.39 2.55 9.84
N LYS A 119 8.42 3.34 10.93
CA LYS A 119 7.20 3.85 11.59
C LYS A 119 6.93 5.34 11.34
N CYS A 120 7.97 6.18 11.34
CA CYS A 120 7.81 7.63 11.20
C CYS A 120 8.50 8.22 9.96
N ASN A 121 9.16 7.37 9.17
CA ASN A 121 9.80 7.72 7.91
C ASN A 121 10.87 8.82 7.98
N ILE A 122 11.51 9.03 9.15
CA ILE A 122 12.69 9.90 9.20
C ILE A 122 13.84 9.26 8.41
N CYS A 123 14.59 10.07 7.67
CA CYS A 123 15.75 9.64 6.91
C CYS A 123 17.03 10.16 7.57
N VAL A 124 17.93 9.27 7.99
CA VAL A 124 19.17 9.67 8.67
C VAL A 124 20.35 8.86 8.21
N HIS A 125 21.51 9.51 8.10
CA HIS A 125 22.77 8.79 7.99
C HIS A 125 23.08 8.01 9.27
N GLN A 126 23.72 6.85 9.12
CA GLN A 126 24.18 6.03 10.24
C GLN A 126 25.01 6.84 11.24
N ALA A 127 26.02 7.58 10.77
CA ALA A 127 26.87 8.41 11.62
C ALA A 127 26.12 9.60 12.22
N CYS A 128 25.21 10.23 11.46
CA CYS A 128 24.44 11.38 11.95
C CYS A 128 23.52 11.03 13.12
N TYR A 129 22.92 9.82 13.11
CA TYR A 129 22.05 9.38 14.19
C TYR A 129 22.74 8.47 15.22
N GLY A 130 24.01 8.10 14.99
CA GLY A 130 24.78 7.19 15.85
C GLY A 130 24.23 5.76 15.82
N ILE A 131 23.93 5.24 14.64
CA ILE A 131 23.56 3.85 14.41
C ILE A 131 24.86 3.04 14.29
N LEU A 132 25.08 2.09 15.20
CA LEU A 132 26.30 1.28 15.18
C LEU A 132 26.29 0.19 14.10
N LYS A 133 25.11 -0.34 13.80
CA LYS A 133 24.90 -1.38 12.79
C LYS A 133 23.44 -1.36 12.33
N VAL A 134 23.22 -1.29 11.03
CA VAL A 134 21.88 -1.43 10.44
C VAL A 134 21.42 -2.88 10.58
N PRO A 135 20.24 -3.15 11.17
CA PRO A 135 19.68 -4.49 11.23
C PRO A 135 19.31 -4.98 9.83
N LYS A 136 19.34 -6.30 9.58
CA LYS A 136 18.90 -6.89 8.29
C LYS A 136 17.38 -6.79 8.06
N GLY A 137 16.62 -6.37 9.06
CA GLY A 137 15.17 -6.24 9.02
C GLY A 137 14.75 -4.79 9.30
N SER A 138 13.61 -4.61 9.96
CA SER A 138 13.10 -3.28 10.26
C SER A 138 14.02 -2.48 11.19
N TRP A 139 14.13 -1.18 10.91
CA TRP A 139 14.81 -0.21 11.77
C TRP A 139 13.81 0.82 12.30
N LEU A 140 13.80 1.00 13.61
CA LEU A 140 13.00 2.00 14.29
C LEU A 140 13.92 3.04 14.94
N CYS A 141 13.60 4.32 14.76
CA CYS A 141 14.25 5.38 15.50
C CYS A 141 13.91 5.29 16.99
N ARG A 142 14.68 5.96 17.84
CA ARG A 142 14.59 5.76 19.29
C ARG A 142 13.23 6.11 19.88
N THR A 143 12.54 7.12 19.34
CA THR A 143 11.21 7.51 19.79
C THR A 143 10.14 6.51 19.36
N CYS A 144 10.25 5.97 18.15
CA CYS A 144 9.35 4.95 17.62
C CYS A 144 9.48 3.62 18.36
N ASP A 145 10.71 3.20 18.64
CA ASP A 145 11.06 2.02 19.44
C ASP A 145 10.48 2.09 20.86
N LEU A 146 10.58 3.26 21.51
CA LEU A 146 10.00 3.50 22.84
C LEU A 146 8.50 3.84 22.81
N GLY A 147 7.90 4.02 21.63
CA GLY A 147 6.49 4.40 21.49
C GLY A 147 6.13 5.78 22.03
N ILE A 148 7.09 6.72 22.09
CA ILE A 148 6.91 8.06 22.68
C ILE A 148 6.92 9.17 21.62
N LEU A 149 6.31 10.30 21.96
CA LEU A 149 6.33 11.53 21.16
C LEU A 149 6.85 12.71 21.99
N PRO A 150 8.16 12.74 22.30
CA PRO A 150 8.73 13.76 23.17
C PRO A 150 8.77 15.13 22.50
N LYS A 151 8.79 16.19 23.31
CA LYS A 151 9.00 17.57 22.86
C LYS A 151 10.48 17.94 22.91
N CYS A 152 10.99 18.54 21.84
CA CYS A 152 12.33 19.11 21.84
C CYS A 152 12.43 20.25 22.87
N GLN A 153 13.50 20.27 23.66
CA GLN A 153 13.73 21.34 24.64
C GLN A 153 14.35 22.60 24.04
N LEU A 154 14.82 22.53 22.79
CA LEU A 154 15.58 23.60 22.14
C LEU A 154 14.76 24.32 21.06
N CYS A 155 13.63 23.76 20.63
CA CYS A 155 12.76 24.37 19.63
C CYS A 155 11.29 23.91 19.77
N PRO A 156 10.33 24.63 19.17
CA PRO A 156 8.91 24.26 19.25
C PRO A 156 8.48 23.18 18.24
N LYS A 157 9.37 22.71 17.34
CA LYS A 157 9.01 21.73 16.30
C LYS A 157 8.73 20.36 16.92
N LYS A 158 7.80 19.62 16.30
CA LYS A 158 7.42 18.25 16.67
C LYS A 158 8.00 17.24 15.66
N GLY A 159 8.15 15.98 16.07
CA GLY A 159 8.66 14.90 15.21
C GLY A 159 10.17 14.96 14.96
N GLY A 160 10.65 14.36 13.88
CA GLY A 160 12.06 14.39 13.46
C GLY A 160 13.00 13.46 14.24
N ALA A 161 14.28 13.53 13.89
CA ALA A 161 15.34 12.73 14.53
C ALA A 161 15.64 13.23 15.96
N MET A 162 15.26 12.44 16.95
CA MET A 162 15.32 12.79 18.37
C MET A 162 16.25 11.87 19.15
N LYS A 163 16.94 12.41 20.16
CA LYS A 163 17.73 11.66 21.14
C LYS A 163 17.48 12.17 22.57
N PRO A 164 17.61 11.29 23.58
CA PRO A 164 17.57 11.72 24.97
C PRO A 164 18.83 12.52 25.33
N THR A 165 18.70 13.44 26.27
CA THR A 165 19.84 14.12 26.92
C THR A 165 20.63 13.14 27.79
N ARG A 166 21.82 13.53 28.27
CA ARG A 166 22.64 12.73 29.20
C ARG A 166 21.88 12.28 30.45
N SER A 167 20.92 13.07 30.92
CA SER A 167 20.05 12.74 32.06
C SER A 167 18.97 11.69 31.75
N GLY A 168 18.75 11.34 30.47
CA GLY A 168 17.72 10.40 30.01
C GLY A 168 16.28 10.91 30.07
N THR A 169 16.03 12.02 30.76
CA THR A 169 14.68 12.54 31.06
C THR A 169 14.18 13.58 30.05
N LYS A 170 15.09 14.28 29.38
CA LYS A 170 14.76 15.32 28.39
C LYS A 170 15.16 14.84 27.01
N TRP A 171 14.56 15.44 25.99
CA TRP A 171 14.75 15.06 24.59
C TRP A 171 15.00 16.28 23.74
N VAL A 172 15.86 16.11 22.74
CA VAL A 172 16.22 17.16 21.80
C VAL A 172 16.31 16.57 20.39
N HIS A 173 16.06 17.40 19.38
CA HIS A 173 16.44 17.04 18.01
C HIS A 173 17.95 16.92 17.94
N VAL A 174 18.45 15.93 17.20
CA VAL A 174 19.89 15.78 16.96
C VAL A 174 20.45 17.03 16.27
N SER A 175 19.73 17.56 15.27
CA SER A 175 20.07 18.82 14.62
C SER A 175 20.13 19.98 15.60
N CYS A 176 19.12 20.17 16.47
CA CYS A 176 19.16 21.25 17.47
C CYS A 176 20.38 21.18 18.39
N ALA A 177 20.88 19.99 18.72
CA ALA A 177 22.08 19.83 19.53
C ALA A 177 23.38 20.14 18.75
N LEU A 178 23.41 19.88 17.45
CA LEU A 178 24.58 20.15 16.59
C LEU A 178 24.78 21.65 16.32
N TRP A 179 23.68 22.40 16.20
CA TRP A 179 23.71 23.81 15.82
C TRP A 179 23.76 24.78 17.02
N ILE A 180 23.81 24.26 18.26
CA ILE A 180 24.00 25.05 19.49
C ILE A 180 25.33 24.62 20.14
N PRO A 181 26.40 25.42 19.99
CA PRO A 181 27.75 25.05 20.44
C PRO A 181 27.84 24.60 21.89
N GLU A 182 27.05 25.21 22.78
CA GLU A 182 27.01 24.94 24.22
C GLU A 182 26.41 23.57 24.57
N VAL A 183 25.69 22.91 23.64
CA VAL A 183 24.98 21.65 23.88
C VAL A 183 25.85 20.43 23.55
N MET A 184 26.84 20.57 22.66
CA MET A 184 27.66 19.45 22.19
C MET A 184 28.88 19.16 23.09
N ASN A 185 29.21 20.02 24.06
CA ASN A 185 30.39 19.83 24.89
C ASN A 185 30.21 18.68 25.91
N PRO A 186 30.92 17.54 25.77
CA PRO A 186 30.80 16.42 26.72
C PRO A 186 31.45 16.69 28.08
N ASN A 187 32.17 17.80 28.22
CA ASN A 187 32.93 18.22 29.40
C ASN A 187 32.23 19.32 30.23
N LEU A 188 30.92 19.53 30.05
CA LEU A 188 30.05 20.17 31.05
C LEU A 188 29.09 19.14 31.67
#